data_AF-G0PMS3-F1
#
_entry.id   AF-G0PMS3-F1
#
_cell.length_a   1.000
_cell.length_b   1.000
_cell.length_c   1.000
_cell.angle_alpha   90.00
_cell.angle_beta   90.00
_cell.angle_gamma   90.00
#
_symmetry.space_group_name_H-M   'P 1'
#
loop_
_entity.id
_entity.type
_entity.pdbx_description
1 polymer ?
#
loop_
_entity_poly.entity_id
_entity_poly.type
_entity_poly.pdbx_seq_one_letter_code
_entity_poly.pdbx_strand_id
1 'polypeptide(L)'
;MSFSFLLFIVFLIPQYSFIHSPITEKDLVLFRLNLITRLDQCTLWRLRTPKNVSRTLEHFLLNSMFEEFQEAALHLAVDEYPESVDCLDSCSDDIHKYKEYMKIGLLTKKSSIGELLDDEQIHHLHMLLEKTKRVDLVEKGLHHHLHGISEKRRQELLTEFFESNPLRFRRSTVSRKIAREPTPLTPDMLMWQTQSHKNLVTKTKHSKGSQWDVMNTIGDQYYSLRKSIRLQYDQKFIKYCNESLIAIIGNDSFTELEEMVTDSEQVEHIWNKYTQIVGYLKNEEDQLTAEHYGQFCRKIYRLLPIEQVDLMSWLSPSQRFRIGEMIQDPQVKDFEVYEKLYEFFNKASGDAKDQADEVITLGCRKFIAHHLGDQLAEDIEDLRVAGGAGSSHRTAALLFTKHSEIAAAGALAHQKRIEKNGECSYNTVTNRIECSDCPKGHIGERCEENEESYQPFTTEASTITMVDNQL
;
A
#
# COMPACT_ATOMS: atom_id res chain seq x y z
N MET A 1 29.66 50.66 74.64
CA MET A 1 30.00 51.72 73.67
C MET A 1 30.70 51.08 72.48
N SER A 2 30.35 51.56 71.28
CA SER A 2 30.91 51.27 69.94
C SER A 2 30.74 49.84 69.40
N PHE A 3 29.77 49.59 68.51
CA PHE A 3 29.72 49.88 67.05
C PHE A 3 30.74 49.09 66.23
N SER A 4 30.30 47.93 65.70
CA SER A 4 30.87 47.31 64.51
C SER A 4 29.87 47.49 63.36
N PHE A 5 30.24 48.32 62.39
CA PHE A 5 29.53 48.45 61.11
C PHE A 5 29.84 47.23 60.25
N LEU A 6 28.89 46.31 60.13
CA LEU A 6 28.84 45.33 59.04
C LEU A 6 27.83 45.84 58.02
N LEU A 7 28.33 46.16 56.82
CA LEU A 7 27.52 46.48 55.65
C LEU A 7 26.67 45.25 55.28
N PHE A 8 25.37 45.29 55.56
CA PHE A 8 24.39 44.39 54.96
C PHE A 8 24.07 44.92 53.55
N ILE A 9 24.72 44.34 52.54
CA ILE A 9 24.22 44.43 51.16
C ILE A 9 23.09 43.42 51.05
N VAL A 10 21.86 43.94 51.06
CA VAL A 10 20.65 43.21 50.70
C VAL A 10 20.73 42.89 49.21
N PHE A 11 21.17 41.67 48.86
CA PHE A 11 20.84 41.09 47.57
C PHE A 11 19.35 40.74 47.59
N LEU A 12 18.55 41.61 46.98
CA LEU A 12 17.26 41.22 46.44
C LEU A 12 17.53 40.12 45.41
N ILE A 13 17.24 38.88 45.79
CA ILE A 13 17.10 37.77 44.84
C ILE A 13 15.74 38.00 44.18
N PRO A 14 15.66 38.38 42.89
CA PRO A 14 14.39 38.24 42.19
C PRO A 14 14.19 36.74 41.98
N GLN A 15 13.08 36.22 42.51
CA GLN A 15 12.57 34.90 42.20
C GLN A 15 12.20 34.86 40.70
N TYR A 16 13.18 34.64 39.84
CA TYR A 16 12.97 34.18 38.47
C TYR A 16 13.46 32.74 38.41
N SER A 17 12.53 31.82 38.66
CA SER A 17 12.71 30.41 38.36
C SER A 17 11.49 29.91 37.59
N PHE A 18 11.46 30.19 36.29
CA PHE A 18 10.92 29.27 35.30
C PHE A 18 11.94 29.19 34.17
N ILE A 19 12.98 28.41 34.41
CA ILE A 19 13.80 27.86 33.33
C ILE A 19 12.88 26.90 32.59
N HIS A 20 12.18 27.35 31.55
CA HIS A 20 11.55 26.44 30.61
C HIS A 20 12.67 25.68 29.92
N SER A 21 12.77 24.39 30.22
CA SER A 21 13.55 23.43 29.44
C SER A 21 13.24 23.60 27.95
N PRO A 22 14.25 23.58 27.05
CA PRO A 22 14.01 23.72 25.62
C PRO A 22 13.10 22.59 25.15
N ILE A 23 11.93 22.95 24.61
CA ILE A 23 10.96 22.01 24.04
C ILE A 23 11.59 21.35 22.79
N THR A 24 11.42 20.05 22.61
CA THR A 24 11.90 19.36 21.40
C THR A 24 10.90 19.52 20.25
N GLU A 25 11.32 19.29 19.00
CA GLU A 25 10.39 19.27 17.84
C GLU A 25 9.29 18.21 18.05
N LYS A 26 9.64 17.06 18.65
CA LYS A 26 8.70 15.99 19.00
C LYS A 26 7.66 16.43 20.03
N ASP A 27 8.10 17.09 21.10
CA ASP A 27 7.17 17.58 22.14
C ASP A 27 6.19 18.61 21.57
N LEU A 28 6.63 19.44 20.63
CA LEU A 28 5.77 20.41 19.95
C LEU A 28 4.72 19.73 19.06
N VAL A 29 5.11 18.72 18.28
CA VAL A 29 4.17 17.94 17.43
C VAL A 29 3.15 17.19 18.29
N LEU A 30 3.59 16.54 19.37
CA LEU A 30 2.70 15.86 20.30
C LEU A 30 1.76 16.82 21.02
N PHE A 31 2.27 17.98 21.47
CA PHE A 31 1.46 19.01 22.09
C PHE A 31 0.34 19.48 21.15
N ARG A 32 0.68 19.74 19.88
CA ARG A 32 -0.30 20.10 18.85
C ARG A 32 -1.36 19.02 18.66
N LEU A 33 -0.95 17.76 18.51
CA LEU A 33 -1.87 16.65 18.28
C LEU A 33 -2.87 16.51 19.44
N ASN A 34 -2.39 16.60 20.68
CA ASN A 34 -3.25 16.54 21.86
C ASN A 34 -4.23 17.72 21.91
N LEU A 35 -3.78 18.92 21.54
CA LEU A 35 -4.63 20.10 21.48
C LEU A 35 -5.72 19.96 20.41
N ILE A 36 -5.39 19.45 19.21
CA ILE A 36 -6.37 19.15 18.15
C ILE A 36 -7.40 18.14 18.66
N THR A 37 -6.97 17.03 19.24
CA THR A 37 -7.87 15.99 19.76
C THR A 37 -8.83 16.54 20.81
N ARG A 38 -8.33 17.39 21.72
CA ARG A 38 -9.15 17.98 22.78
C ARG A 38 -10.16 18.99 22.21
N LEU A 39 -9.72 19.86 21.30
CA LEU A 39 -10.62 20.80 20.60
C LEU A 39 -11.68 20.09 19.76
N ASP A 40 -11.30 18.99 19.11
CA ASP A 40 -12.23 18.14 18.34
C ASP A 40 -13.28 17.48 19.24
N GLN A 41 -12.86 16.93 20.38
CA GLN A 41 -13.77 16.37 21.39
C GLN A 41 -14.74 17.42 21.93
N CYS A 42 -14.29 18.64 22.18
CA CYS A 42 -15.15 19.74 22.61
C CYS A 42 -16.18 20.14 21.53
N THR A 43 -15.96 19.78 20.26
CA THR A 43 -16.72 20.29 19.11
C THR A 43 -17.30 19.20 18.21
N LEU A 44 -17.53 17.97 18.70
CA LEU A 44 -18.11 16.87 17.90
C LEU A 44 -19.43 17.25 17.20
N TRP A 45 -20.19 18.19 17.76
CA TRP A 45 -21.41 18.74 17.15
C TRP A 45 -21.16 19.42 15.80
N ARG A 46 -19.92 19.85 15.49
CA ARG A 46 -19.52 20.45 14.20
C ARG A 46 -19.86 19.57 13.00
N LEU A 47 -19.92 18.24 13.19
CA LEU A 47 -20.32 17.27 12.17
C LEU A 47 -21.79 17.39 11.76
N ARG A 48 -22.63 18.02 12.59
CA ARG A 48 -24.06 18.23 12.36
C ARG A 48 -24.38 19.63 11.83
N THR A 49 -23.38 20.51 11.73
CA THR A 49 -23.54 21.87 11.21
C THR A 49 -23.55 21.90 9.68
N PRO A 50 -24.04 22.99 9.05
CA PRO A 50 -23.97 23.15 7.60
C PRO A 50 -22.56 22.93 7.04
N LYS A 51 -22.45 22.24 5.90
CA LYS A 51 -21.16 21.80 5.32
C LYS A 51 -20.14 22.92 5.13
N ASN A 52 -20.57 24.14 4.84
CA ASN A 52 -19.69 25.31 4.72
C ASN A 52 -19.07 25.70 6.07
N VAL A 53 -19.86 25.72 7.14
CA VAL A 53 -19.41 26.05 8.51
C VAL A 53 -18.47 24.97 9.03
N SER A 54 -18.86 23.69 8.87
CA SER A 54 -18.05 22.55 9.27
C SER A 54 -16.66 22.56 8.60
N ARG A 55 -16.61 22.82 7.29
CA ARG A 55 -15.35 22.96 6.53
C ARG A 55 -14.47 24.11 7.01
N THR A 56 -15.07 25.24 7.39
CA THR A 56 -14.32 26.40 7.92
C THR A 56 -13.69 26.06 9.28
N LEU A 57 -14.42 25.41 10.17
CA LEU A 57 -13.90 24.95 11.46
C LEU A 57 -12.80 23.90 11.29
N GLU A 58 -12.98 22.94 10.38
CA GLU A 58 -11.94 21.97 10.02
C GLU A 58 -10.69 22.66 9.47
N HIS A 59 -10.86 23.66 8.62
CA HIS A 59 -9.75 24.43 8.09
C HIS A 59 -8.94 25.09 9.21
N PHE A 60 -9.60 25.75 10.17
CA PHE A 60 -8.87 26.38 11.28
C PHE A 60 -8.16 25.36 12.17
N LEU A 61 -8.85 24.26 12.52
CA LEU A 61 -8.30 23.21 13.39
C LEU A 61 -7.06 22.55 12.78
N LEU A 62 -7.15 22.16 11.50
CA LEU A 62 -6.09 21.43 10.81
C LEU A 62 -4.90 22.33 10.44
N ASN A 63 -5.12 23.64 10.28
CA ASN A 63 -4.04 24.62 10.02
C ASN A 63 -3.56 25.32 11.30
N SER A 64 -3.85 24.76 12.49
CA SER A 64 -3.41 25.28 13.80
C SER A 64 -3.76 26.76 14.05
N MET A 65 -4.82 27.24 13.42
CA MET A 65 -5.43 28.54 13.67
C MET A 65 -6.34 28.39 14.90
N PHE A 66 -5.74 28.04 16.04
CA PHE A 66 -6.48 27.60 17.21
C PHE A 66 -7.24 28.74 17.90
N GLU A 67 -6.73 29.97 17.82
CA GLU A 67 -7.43 31.16 18.34
C GLU A 67 -8.68 31.43 17.50
N GLU A 68 -8.54 31.41 16.17
CA GLU A 68 -9.65 31.61 15.23
C GLU A 68 -10.66 30.45 15.30
N PHE A 69 -10.18 29.22 15.49
CA PHE A 69 -11.04 28.06 15.74
C PHE A 69 -11.84 28.24 17.03
N GLN A 70 -11.18 28.59 18.13
CA GLN A 70 -11.82 28.74 19.44
C GLN A 70 -12.86 29.87 19.40
N GLU A 71 -12.53 31.02 18.82
CA GLU A 71 -13.45 32.15 18.69
C GLU A 71 -14.69 31.78 17.86
N ALA A 72 -14.49 31.16 16.69
CA ALA A 72 -15.59 30.73 15.84
C ALA A 72 -16.44 29.62 16.49
N ALA A 73 -15.81 28.66 17.16
CA ALA A 73 -16.50 27.56 17.84
C ALA A 73 -17.30 28.06 19.06
N LEU A 74 -16.75 28.99 19.84
CA LEU A 74 -17.46 29.60 20.97
C LEU A 74 -18.69 30.38 20.49
N HIS A 75 -18.56 31.18 19.43
CA HIS A 75 -19.69 31.93 18.87
C HIS A 75 -20.85 31.00 18.44
N LEU A 76 -20.55 29.79 17.95
CA LEU A 76 -21.56 28.81 17.57
C LEU A 76 -22.09 28.01 18.77
N ALA A 77 -21.25 27.75 19.77
CA ALA A 77 -21.59 26.93 20.92
C ALA A 77 -22.43 27.65 21.98
N VAL A 78 -22.29 28.97 22.12
CA VAL A 78 -22.95 29.75 23.20
C VAL A 78 -24.47 29.58 23.23
N ASP A 79 -25.11 29.50 22.06
CA ASP A 79 -26.56 29.39 21.97
C ASP A 79 -27.06 27.95 21.85
N GLU A 80 -26.35 27.08 21.14
CA GLU A 80 -26.81 25.74 20.77
C GLU A 80 -26.14 24.60 21.54
N TYR A 81 -24.93 24.82 22.08
CA TYR A 81 -24.08 23.78 22.71
C TYR A 81 -23.34 24.30 23.96
N PRO A 82 -24.06 24.69 25.03
CA PRO A 82 -23.47 25.32 26.20
C PRO A 82 -22.43 24.45 26.92
N GLU A 83 -22.55 23.11 26.87
CA GLU A 83 -21.58 22.17 27.44
C GLU A 83 -20.20 22.24 26.76
N SER A 84 -20.15 22.69 25.50
CA SER A 84 -18.90 22.87 24.76
C SER A 84 -18.18 24.16 25.13
N VAL A 85 -18.87 25.16 25.69
CA VAL A 85 -18.28 26.47 26.03
C VAL A 85 -17.21 26.31 27.11
N ASP A 86 -17.53 25.62 28.21
CA ASP A 86 -16.58 25.36 29.30
C ASP A 86 -15.40 24.50 28.82
N CYS A 87 -15.67 23.53 27.93
CA CYS A 87 -14.63 22.68 27.34
C CYS A 87 -13.66 23.48 26.47
N LEU A 88 -14.18 24.36 25.62
CA LEU A 88 -13.40 25.24 24.75
C LEU A 88 -12.60 26.26 25.57
N ASP A 89 -13.18 26.84 26.61
CA ASP A 89 -12.47 27.78 27.48
C ASP A 89 -11.33 27.11 28.26
N SER A 90 -11.52 25.85 28.65
CA SER A 90 -10.46 25.05 29.30
C SER A 90 -9.23 24.78 28.40
N CYS A 91 -9.33 25.06 27.10
CA CYS A 91 -8.23 24.94 26.14
C CYS A 91 -7.44 26.26 25.95
N SER A 92 -7.93 27.40 26.47
CA SER A 92 -7.34 28.73 26.28
C SER A 92 -5.85 28.79 26.67
N ASP A 93 -5.50 28.21 27.82
CA ASP A 93 -4.12 28.18 28.31
C ASP A 93 -3.20 27.37 27.39
N ASP A 94 -3.69 26.24 26.87
CA ASP A 94 -2.94 25.37 25.96
C ASP A 94 -2.77 26.02 24.59
N ILE A 95 -3.78 26.75 24.10
CA ILE A 95 -3.70 27.54 22.86
C ILE A 95 -2.64 28.64 23.00
N HIS A 96 -2.67 29.41 24.09
CA HIS A 96 -1.68 30.44 24.36
C HIS A 96 -0.26 29.84 24.47
N LYS A 97 -0.13 28.71 25.17
CA LYS A 97 1.13 27.99 25.32
C LYS A 97 1.68 27.47 23.99
N TYR A 98 0.83 26.93 23.10
CA TYR A 98 1.23 26.56 21.74
C TYR A 98 1.76 27.77 20.96
N LYS A 99 1.05 28.90 21.02
CA LYS A 99 1.47 30.15 20.37
C LYS A 99 2.82 30.66 20.89
N GLU A 100 3.08 30.55 22.19
CA GLU A 100 4.39 30.88 22.75
C GLU A 100 5.48 29.91 22.28
N TYR A 101 5.21 28.60 22.20
CA TYR A 101 6.17 27.65 21.64
C TYR A 101 6.50 27.93 20.17
N MET A 102 5.50 28.34 19.39
CA MET A 102 5.67 28.77 18.00
C MET A 102 6.59 30.00 17.86
N LYS A 103 6.54 30.93 18.83
CA LYS A 103 7.44 32.10 18.86
C LYS A 103 8.86 31.74 19.31
N ILE A 104 9.00 30.79 20.25
CA ILE A 104 10.27 30.37 20.87
C ILE A 104 11.03 29.34 20.00
N GLY A 105 10.37 28.72 19.02
CA GLY A 105 10.83 27.62 18.15
C GLY A 105 12.12 27.85 17.31
N LEU A 106 12.90 28.88 17.61
CA LEU A 106 14.25 29.11 17.10
C LEU A 106 15.36 28.34 17.85
N LEU A 107 15.03 27.58 18.91
CA LEU A 107 16.01 26.92 19.80
C LEU A 107 15.69 25.44 20.12
N THR A 108 15.11 24.70 19.19
CA THR A 108 14.75 23.30 19.41
C THR A 108 15.89 22.34 19.05
N LYS A 109 16.06 21.29 19.85
CA LYS A 109 16.86 20.12 19.48
C LYS A 109 16.16 19.44 18.29
N LYS A 110 16.87 19.33 17.15
CA LYS A 110 16.37 18.71 15.92
C LYS A 110 16.03 17.23 16.16
N SER A 111 14.85 16.80 15.73
CA SER A 111 14.38 15.40 15.71
C SER A 111 14.38 14.85 14.28
N SER A 112 14.50 13.53 14.14
CA SER A 112 14.35 12.86 12.84
C SER A 112 12.88 12.74 12.44
N ILE A 113 12.60 12.47 11.16
CA ILE A 113 11.22 12.27 10.65
C ILE A 113 10.50 11.14 11.43
N GLY A 114 11.21 10.05 11.74
CA GLY A 114 10.69 8.91 12.52
C GLY A 114 10.55 9.14 14.02
N GLU A 115 11.06 10.26 14.56
CA GLU A 115 10.74 10.69 15.92
C GLU A 115 9.48 11.56 15.97
N LEU A 116 9.10 12.15 14.84
CA LEU A 116 8.00 13.12 14.70
C LEU A 116 6.70 12.50 14.18
N LEU A 117 6.81 11.48 13.32
CA LEU A 117 5.72 10.71 12.76
C LEU A 117 5.83 9.26 13.22
N ASP A 118 4.70 8.61 13.46
CA ASP A 118 4.68 7.17 13.73
C ASP A 118 4.89 6.34 12.45
N ASP A 119 5.21 5.06 12.61
CA ASP A 119 5.53 4.16 11.51
C ASP A 119 4.34 3.98 10.54
N GLU A 120 3.11 4.09 11.04
CA GLU A 120 1.89 3.99 10.25
C GLU A 120 1.66 5.24 9.37
N GLN A 121 1.89 6.43 9.91
CA GLN A 121 1.85 7.70 9.18
C GLN A 121 2.91 7.75 8.09
N ILE A 122 4.14 7.32 8.40
CA ILE A 122 5.23 7.23 7.42
C ILE A 122 4.89 6.20 6.34
N HIS A 123 4.36 5.03 6.73
CA HIS A 123 3.91 4.01 5.79
C HIS A 123 2.80 4.52 4.87
N HIS A 124 1.78 5.20 5.40
CA HIS A 124 0.70 5.78 4.60
C HIS A 124 1.20 6.85 3.63
N LEU A 125 2.16 7.69 4.02
CA LEU A 125 2.75 8.69 3.11
C LEU A 125 3.60 8.03 2.01
N HIS A 126 4.31 6.93 2.31
CA HIS A 126 5.00 6.15 1.29
C HIS A 126 4.04 5.41 0.36
N MET A 127 2.97 4.83 0.89
CA MET A 127 1.90 4.23 0.10
C MET A 127 1.21 5.26 -0.80
N LEU A 128 0.99 6.47 -0.29
CA LEU A 128 0.47 7.59 -1.08
C LEU A 128 1.45 7.97 -2.19
N LEU A 129 2.74 8.10 -1.89
CA LEU A 129 3.78 8.35 -2.89
C LEU A 129 3.84 7.24 -3.93
N GLU A 130 3.71 5.98 -3.51
CA GLU A 130 3.81 4.82 -4.37
C GLU A 130 2.60 4.71 -5.31
N LYS A 131 1.38 4.90 -4.77
CA LYS A 131 0.13 4.85 -5.52
C LYS A 131 -0.04 6.03 -6.47
N THR A 132 0.31 7.24 -6.02
CA THR A 132 0.02 8.46 -6.79
C THR A 132 1.21 8.96 -7.61
N LYS A 133 2.44 8.58 -7.23
CA LYS A 133 3.70 9.16 -7.75
C LYS A 133 3.77 10.70 -7.60
N ARG A 134 2.94 11.29 -6.75
CA ARG A 134 2.80 12.75 -6.57
C ARG A 134 3.50 13.21 -5.29
N VAL A 135 4.66 13.84 -5.47
CA VAL A 135 5.47 14.42 -4.38
C VAL A 135 4.74 15.54 -3.65
N ASP A 136 3.91 16.31 -4.34
CA ASP A 136 3.15 17.43 -3.76
C ASP A 136 2.03 16.96 -2.81
N LEU A 137 1.49 15.75 -3.01
CA LEU A 137 0.50 15.16 -2.08
C LEU A 137 1.17 14.69 -0.79
N VAL A 138 2.38 14.14 -0.91
CA VAL A 138 3.22 13.78 0.24
C VAL A 138 3.65 15.02 1.00
N GLU A 139 4.09 16.07 0.30
CA GLU A 139 4.43 17.37 0.90
C GLU A 139 3.24 17.95 1.67
N LYS A 140 2.03 17.92 1.08
CA LYS A 140 0.80 18.33 1.78
C LYS A 140 0.49 17.47 3.00
N GLY A 141 0.65 16.16 2.91
CA GLY A 141 0.46 15.24 4.05
C GLY A 141 1.47 15.50 5.17
N LEU A 142 2.75 15.65 4.83
CA LEU A 142 3.82 15.99 5.77
C LEU A 142 3.55 17.35 6.43
N HIS A 143 3.11 18.34 5.66
CA HIS A 143 2.73 19.67 6.15
C HIS A 143 1.56 19.61 7.14
N HIS A 144 0.60 18.71 6.91
CA HIS A 144 -0.53 18.52 7.80
C HIS A 144 -0.10 18.00 9.19
N HIS A 145 0.81 17.04 9.24
CA HIS A 145 1.31 16.49 10.50
C HIS A 145 2.32 17.42 11.20
N LEU A 146 3.16 18.12 10.42
CA LEU A 146 4.26 18.95 10.92
C LEU A 146 3.93 20.44 10.96
N HIS A 147 2.64 20.78 11.05
CA HIS A 147 2.24 22.16 11.19
C HIS A 147 2.77 22.72 12.51
N GLY A 148 3.45 23.86 12.44
CA GLY A 148 4.18 24.46 13.56
C GLY A 148 5.70 24.32 13.49
N ILE A 149 6.22 23.40 12.66
CA ILE A 149 7.64 23.38 12.30
C ILE A 149 7.92 24.48 11.26
N SER A 150 9.08 25.14 11.28
CA SER A 150 9.39 26.16 10.27
C SER A 150 9.44 25.59 8.85
N GLU A 151 9.05 26.36 7.84
CA GLU A 151 9.06 25.93 6.43
C GLU A 151 10.42 25.37 6.00
N LYS A 152 11.50 26.08 6.36
CA LYS A 152 12.88 25.64 6.10
C LYS A 152 13.16 24.26 6.70
N ARG A 153 12.66 23.99 7.90
CA ARG A 153 12.86 22.71 8.59
C ARG A 153 11.96 21.61 8.05
N ARG A 154 10.73 21.92 7.61
CA ARG A 154 9.86 20.98 6.90
C ARG A 154 10.50 20.51 5.60
N GLN A 155 11.17 21.39 4.86
CA GLN A 155 11.91 21.01 3.65
C GLN A 155 13.13 20.10 3.96
N GLU A 156 13.82 20.32 5.09
CA GLU A 156 14.86 19.39 5.58
C GLU A 156 14.27 18.00 5.90
N LEU A 157 13.12 17.95 6.59
CA LEU A 157 12.43 16.71 6.96
C LEU A 157 11.80 16.00 5.75
N LEU A 158 11.32 16.76 4.76
CA LEU A 158 10.82 16.23 3.49
C LEU A 158 11.96 15.57 2.70
N THR A 159 13.14 16.20 2.70
CA THR A 159 14.35 15.60 2.14
C THR A 159 14.73 14.33 2.89
N GLU A 160 14.67 14.35 4.24
CA GLU A 160 14.89 13.17 5.07
C GLU A 160 13.89 12.04 4.77
N PHE A 161 12.61 12.37 4.56
CA PHE A 161 11.55 11.44 4.18
C PHE A 161 11.81 10.78 2.81
N PHE A 162 12.27 11.55 1.82
CA PHE A 162 12.62 11.01 0.50
C PHE A 162 13.95 10.24 0.50
N GLU A 163 14.87 10.60 1.38
CA GLU A 163 16.10 9.83 1.62
C GLU A 163 15.83 8.54 2.41
N SER A 164 14.82 8.55 3.29
CA SER A 164 14.28 7.37 3.96
C SER A 164 13.38 6.60 2.99
N ASN A 165 14.01 5.88 2.08
CA ASN A 165 13.33 4.88 1.26
C ASN A 165 12.69 3.84 2.23
N PRO A 166 11.42 3.39 2.05
CA PRO A 166 10.82 2.36 2.92
C PRO A 166 11.63 1.06 2.95
N LEU A 167 12.47 0.82 1.93
CA LEU A 167 13.40 -0.31 1.85
C LEU A 167 14.73 -0.13 2.61
N ARG A 168 14.90 0.97 3.34
CA ARG A 168 16.15 1.22 4.08
C ARG A 168 15.93 2.14 5.27
N PHE A 169 15.17 1.67 6.26
CA PHE A 169 15.21 2.27 7.60
C PHE A 169 16.67 2.30 8.09
N ARG A 170 17.14 3.47 8.51
CA ARG A 170 18.54 3.70 8.89
C ARG A 170 18.87 2.83 10.10
N ARG A 171 19.69 1.81 9.84
CA ARG A 171 20.56 1.12 10.81
C ARG A 171 21.18 2.15 11.75
N SER A 172 20.64 2.23 12.96
CA SER A 172 21.36 2.71 14.12
C SER A 172 22.67 1.92 14.21
N THR A 173 23.77 2.62 14.38
CA THR A 173 25.13 2.10 14.40
C THR A 173 25.41 1.24 15.63
N VAL A 174 24.71 0.12 15.82
CA VAL A 174 25.13 -1.01 16.66
C VAL A 174 24.48 -2.29 16.11
N SER A 175 25.33 -3.17 15.54
CA SER A 175 25.02 -4.50 14.97
C SER A 175 24.25 -4.52 13.64
N ARG A 176 24.94 -4.78 12.52
CA ARG A 176 24.29 -5.21 11.26
C ARG A 176 23.68 -6.59 11.51
N LYS A 177 22.45 -6.66 12.01
CA LYS A 177 21.65 -7.87 11.85
C LYS A 177 21.32 -7.99 10.36
N ILE A 178 21.76 -9.10 9.77
CA ILE A 178 21.54 -9.43 8.36
C ILE A 178 20.57 -10.60 8.38
N ALA A 179 19.63 -10.66 7.44
CA ALA A 179 18.78 -11.84 7.26
C ALA A 179 19.64 -13.12 7.25
N ARG A 180 19.10 -14.21 7.78
CA ARG A 180 19.76 -15.51 7.67
C ARG A 180 19.97 -15.86 6.20
N GLU A 181 21.06 -16.54 5.91
CA GLU A 181 21.26 -17.07 4.57
C GLU A 181 20.15 -18.08 4.24
N PRO A 182 19.64 -18.10 2.99
CA PRO A 182 18.63 -19.05 2.59
C PRO A 182 19.18 -20.48 2.69
N THR A 183 18.33 -21.43 3.05
CA THR A 183 18.67 -22.84 2.95
C THR A 183 18.95 -23.17 1.48
N PRO A 184 20.11 -23.74 1.12
CA PRO A 184 20.43 -23.98 -0.28
C PRO A 184 19.42 -24.90 -0.97
N LEU A 185 19.00 -24.54 -2.18
CA LEU A 185 18.17 -25.41 -3.02
C LEU A 185 18.97 -26.65 -3.43
N THR A 186 18.32 -27.81 -3.39
CA THR A 186 18.98 -29.08 -3.73
C THR A 186 19.19 -29.21 -5.25
N PRO A 187 20.22 -29.96 -5.71
CA PRO A 187 20.49 -30.12 -7.13
C PRO A 187 19.31 -30.67 -7.93
N ASP A 188 18.51 -31.56 -7.33
CA ASP A 188 17.33 -32.15 -7.96
C ASP A 188 16.16 -31.16 -8.11
N MET A 189 16.09 -30.08 -7.30
CA MET A 189 15.15 -28.97 -7.50
C MET A 189 15.53 -28.08 -8.68
N LEU A 190 16.80 -28.12 -9.12
CA LEU A 190 17.34 -27.23 -10.16
C LEU A 190 17.54 -27.93 -11.52
N MET A 191 17.11 -29.19 -11.67
CA MET A 191 17.33 -29.97 -12.90
C MET A 191 16.60 -29.42 -14.13
N TRP A 192 15.56 -28.61 -13.95
CA TRP A 192 14.87 -27.91 -15.05
C TRP A 192 15.70 -26.80 -15.70
N GLN A 193 16.80 -26.37 -15.07
CA GLN A 193 17.60 -25.25 -15.56
C GLN A 193 18.35 -25.60 -16.85
N THR A 194 18.05 -24.87 -17.92
CA THR A 194 18.82 -24.87 -19.15
C THR A 194 20.18 -24.19 -18.95
N GLN A 195 21.09 -24.30 -19.93
CA GLN A 195 22.35 -23.56 -19.87
C GLN A 195 22.13 -22.05 -19.80
N SER A 196 21.10 -21.52 -20.46
CA SER A 196 20.72 -20.11 -20.37
C SER A 196 20.33 -19.73 -18.94
N HIS A 197 19.49 -20.53 -18.28
CA HIS A 197 19.10 -20.31 -16.89
C HIS A 197 20.32 -20.26 -15.95
N LYS A 198 21.24 -21.23 -16.12
CA LYS A 198 22.49 -21.32 -15.34
C LYS A 198 23.42 -20.13 -15.56
N ASN A 199 23.48 -19.62 -16.78
CA ASN A 199 24.29 -18.44 -17.12
C ASN A 199 23.74 -17.19 -16.41
N LEU A 200 22.42 -17.00 -16.37
CA LEU A 200 21.81 -15.86 -15.66
C LEU A 200 22.06 -15.93 -14.15
N VAL A 201 21.90 -17.10 -13.54
CA VAL A 201 22.21 -17.32 -12.11
C VAL A 201 23.68 -17.02 -11.81
N THR A 202 24.59 -17.48 -12.68
CA THR A 202 26.03 -17.20 -12.56
C THR A 202 26.32 -15.70 -12.69
N LYS A 203 25.66 -15.00 -13.61
CA LYS A 203 25.78 -13.54 -13.77
C LYS A 203 25.36 -12.81 -12.50
N THR A 204 24.24 -13.19 -11.88
CA THR A 204 23.77 -12.61 -10.60
C THR A 204 24.77 -12.83 -9.47
N LYS A 205 25.40 -14.02 -9.40
CA LYS A 205 26.47 -14.29 -8.43
C LYS A 205 27.69 -13.38 -8.63
N HIS A 206 28.11 -13.17 -9.88
CA HIS A 206 29.27 -12.34 -10.20
C HIS A 206 29.05 -10.84 -9.99
N SER A 207 27.81 -10.35 -10.07
CA SER A 207 27.47 -8.95 -9.82
C SER A 207 27.44 -8.56 -8.33
N LYS A 208 28.06 -9.35 -7.43
CA LYS A 208 27.95 -9.25 -5.96
C LYS A 208 26.51 -9.38 -5.43
N GLY A 209 25.65 -10.09 -6.15
CA GLY A 209 24.31 -10.42 -5.65
C GLY A 209 24.40 -11.25 -4.38
N SER A 210 23.55 -10.95 -3.40
CA SER A 210 23.34 -11.76 -2.21
C SER A 210 22.80 -13.14 -2.57
N GLN A 211 22.88 -14.11 -1.65
CA GLN A 211 22.25 -15.41 -1.86
C GLN A 211 20.73 -15.29 -2.09
N TRP A 212 20.11 -14.25 -1.53
CA TRP A 212 18.72 -13.89 -1.76
C TRP A 212 18.44 -13.38 -3.18
N ASP A 213 19.36 -12.63 -3.79
CA ASP A 213 19.23 -12.20 -5.19
C ASP A 213 19.29 -13.40 -6.14
N VAL A 214 20.15 -14.37 -5.81
CA VAL A 214 20.23 -15.65 -6.53
C VAL A 214 18.93 -16.44 -6.39
N MET A 215 18.41 -16.58 -5.17
CA MET A 215 17.12 -17.23 -4.91
C MET A 215 15.98 -16.56 -5.69
N ASN A 216 15.92 -15.23 -5.66
CA ASN A 216 14.90 -14.47 -6.38
C ASN A 216 15.00 -14.68 -7.90
N THR A 217 16.21 -14.67 -8.46
CA THR A 217 16.45 -14.95 -9.89
C THR A 217 15.94 -16.35 -10.25
N ILE A 218 16.19 -17.35 -9.40
CA ILE A 218 15.70 -18.72 -9.61
C ILE A 218 14.17 -18.76 -9.53
N GLY A 219 13.57 -18.05 -8.58
CA GLY A 219 12.12 -17.93 -8.45
C GLY A 219 11.46 -17.30 -9.68
N ASP A 220 12.07 -16.25 -10.26
CA ASP A 220 11.58 -15.60 -11.47
C ASP A 220 11.61 -16.54 -12.68
N GLN A 221 12.74 -17.23 -12.86
CA GLN A 221 12.88 -18.25 -13.88
C GLN A 221 11.84 -19.37 -13.68
N TYR A 222 11.67 -19.88 -12.46
CA TYR A 222 10.71 -20.94 -12.14
C TYR A 222 9.27 -20.53 -12.45
N TYR A 223 8.87 -19.34 -12.02
CA TYR A 223 7.53 -18.78 -12.26
C TYR A 223 7.19 -18.71 -13.75
N SER A 224 8.17 -18.42 -14.60
CA SER A 224 8.03 -18.32 -16.06
C SER A 224 7.97 -19.67 -16.81
N LEU A 225 8.35 -20.78 -16.18
CA LEU A 225 8.40 -22.10 -16.83
C LEU A 225 7.03 -22.55 -17.35
N ARG A 226 6.98 -23.52 -18.27
CA ARG A 226 5.72 -24.15 -18.64
C ARG A 226 5.14 -24.97 -17.49
N LYS A 227 3.81 -25.02 -17.37
CA LYS A 227 3.09 -25.82 -16.37
C LYS A 227 3.56 -27.27 -16.33
N SER A 228 3.73 -27.88 -17.50
CA SER A 228 4.19 -29.27 -17.66
C SER A 228 5.57 -29.53 -17.06
N ILE A 229 6.44 -28.52 -17.05
CA ILE A 229 7.75 -28.58 -16.41
C ILE A 229 7.59 -28.34 -14.90
N ARG A 230 6.88 -27.28 -14.50
CA ARG A 230 6.67 -26.93 -13.08
C ARG A 230 6.06 -28.06 -12.26
N LEU A 231 5.04 -28.76 -12.78
CA LEU A 231 4.38 -29.87 -12.08
C LEU A 231 5.35 -30.98 -11.64
N GLN A 232 6.50 -31.14 -12.30
CA GLN A 232 7.52 -32.12 -11.93
C GLN A 232 8.32 -31.72 -10.68
N TYR A 233 8.33 -30.43 -10.33
CA TYR A 233 9.14 -29.84 -9.27
C TYR A 233 8.30 -29.13 -8.20
N ASP A 234 7.02 -28.82 -8.46
CA ASP A 234 6.13 -28.07 -7.56
C ASP A 234 6.12 -28.65 -6.15
N GLN A 235 5.96 -29.97 -6.01
CA GLN A 235 5.95 -30.62 -4.69
C GLN A 235 7.21 -30.31 -3.86
N LYS A 236 8.38 -30.22 -4.51
CA LYS A 236 9.65 -29.96 -3.82
C LYS A 236 9.78 -28.48 -3.45
N PHE A 237 9.43 -27.58 -4.37
CA PHE A 237 9.50 -26.14 -4.10
C PHE A 237 8.45 -25.69 -3.09
N ILE A 238 7.22 -26.20 -3.17
CA ILE A 238 6.17 -25.96 -2.18
C ILE A 238 6.67 -26.47 -0.83
N LYS A 239 7.11 -27.73 -0.73
CA LYS A 239 7.65 -28.27 0.53
C LYS A 239 8.76 -27.40 1.12
N TYR A 240 9.73 -26.97 0.30
CA TYR A 240 10.79 -26.06 0.73
C TYR A 240 10.25 -24.74 1.29
N CYS A 241 9.24 -24.16 0.63
CA CYS A 241 8.58 -22.94 1.09
C CYS A 241 7.81 -23.15 2.39
N ASN A 242 7.03 -24.22 2.52
CA ASN A 242 6.31 -24.55 3.75
C ASN A 242 7.29 -24.67 4.91
N GLU A 243 8.33 -25.50 4.77
CA GLU A 243 9.31 -25.73 5.83
C GLU A 243 10.05 -24.44 6.21
N SER A 244 10.43 -23.62 5.22
CA SER A 244 11.14 -22.36 5.46
C SER A 244 10.28 -21.31 6.16
N LEU A 245 9.01 -21.18 5.75
CA LEU A 245 8.09 -20.22 6.36
C LEU A 245 7.65 -20.68 7.75
N ILE A 246 7.24 -21.95 7.93
CA ILE A 246 6.87 -22.52 9.25
C ILE A 246 7.98 -22.33 10.28
N ALA A 247 9.24 -22.52 9.88
CA ALA A 247 10.38 -22.34 10.78
C ALA A 247 10.54 -20.91 11.32
N ILE A 248 9.98 -19.91 10.64
CA ILE A 248 10.12 -18.49 10.99
C ILE A 248 8.84 -17.92 11.60
N ILE A 249 7.70 -18.11 10.92
CA ILE A 249 6.42 -17.52 11.32
C ILE A 249 5.60 -18.45 12.23
N GLY A 250 6.00 -19.71 12.39
CA GLY A 250 5.30 -20.70 13.19
C GLY A 250 4.16 -21.40 12.44
N ASN A 251 3.74 -22.55 12.96
CA ASN A 251 2.74 -23.42 12.33
C ASN A 251 1.35 -22.78 12.28
N ASP A 252 0.93 -22.10 13.33
CA ASP A 252 -0.43 -21.54 13.43
C ASP A 252 -0.64 -20.45 12.38
N SER A 253 0.28 -19.48 12.30
CA SER A 253 0.25 -18.42 11.29
C SER A 253 0.42 -18.96 9.87
N PHE A 254 1.20 -20.02 9.67
CA PHE A 254 1.31 -20.67 8.36
C PHE A 254 0.01 -21.38 7.97
N THR A 255 -0.64 -22.08 8.90
CA THR A 255 -1.90 -22.79 8.66
C THR A 255 -2.98 -21.80 8.23
N GLU A 256 -3.08 -20.64 8.88
CA GLU A 256 -4.01 -19.58 8.47
C GLU A 256 -3.75 -19.12 7.02
N LEU A 257 -2.49 -18.93 6.62
CA LEU A 257 -2.15 -18.57 5.24
C LEU A 257 -2.46 -19.71 4.24
N GLU A 258 -2.21 -20.95 4.63
CA GLU A 258 -2.50 -22.13 3.80
C GLU A 258 -4.01 -22.28 3.57
N GLU A 259 -4.83 -22.01 4.59
CA GLU A 259 -6.29 -21.95 4.47
C GLU A 259 -6.72 -20.87 3.48
N MET A 260 -6.21 -19.64 3.59
CA MET A 260 -6.54 -18.56 2.65
C MET A 260 -6.17 -18.91 1.19
N VAL A 261 -5.03 -19.56 0.97
CA VAL A 261 -4.61 -20.04 -0.36
C VAL A 261 -5.55 -21.13 -0.86
N THR A 262 -5.94 -22.07 0.01
CA THR A 262 -6.84 -23.19 -0.33
C THR A 262 -8.24 -22.69 -0.66
N ASP A 263 -8.74 -21.70 0.08
CA ASP A 263 -10.04 -21.06 -0.11
C ASP A 263 -10.07 -20.09 -1.30
N SER A 264 -8.95 -19.98 -2.04
CA SER A 264 -8.79 -19.11 -3.21
C SER A 264 -9.12 -17.65 -2.90
N GLU A 265 -8.66 -17.18 -1.73
CA GLU A 265 -8.75 -15.76 -1.39
C GLU A 265 -7.95 -14.88 -2.37
N GLN A 266 -8.23 -13.58 -2.36
CA GLN A 266 -7.52 -12.63 -3.20
C GLN A 266 -6.03 -12.59 -2.84
N VAL A 267 -5.16 -12.61 -3.84
CA VAL A 267 -3.70 -12.58 -3.68
C VAL A 267 -3.24 -11.42 -2.79
N GLU A 268 -3.87 -10.26 -2.93
CA GLU A 268 -3.57 -9.08 -2.09
C GLU A 268 -3.93 -9.31 -0.62
N HIS A 269 -5.05 -9.97 -0.32
CA HIS A 269 -5.43 -10.30 1.06
C HIS A 269 -4.43 -11.28 1.70
N ILE A 270 -4.04 -12.32 0.95
CA ILE A 270 -3.04 -13.30 1.40
C ILE A 270 -1.70 -12.60 1.68
N TRP A 271 -1.27 -11.71 0.78
CA TRP A 271 -0.02 -10.96 0.94
C TRP A 271 -0.07 -9.98 2.12
N ASN A 272 -1.17 -9.24 2.28
CA ASN A 272 -1.35 -8.32 3.40
C ASN A 272 -1.35 -9.07 4.73
N LYS A 273 -2.01 -10.22 4.81
CA LYS A 273 -1.98 -11.08 6.00
C LYS A 273 -0.57 -11.59 6.28
N TYR A 274 0.14 -12.02 5.25
CA TYR A 274 1.53 -12.44 5.39
C TYR A 274 2.43 -11.31 5.93
N THR A 275 2.33 -10.11 5.38
CA THR A 275 3.08 -8.93 5.87
C THR A 275 2.71 -8.58 7.30
N GLN A 276 1.44 -8.69 7.67
CA GLN A 276 0.99 -8.50 9.05
C GLN A 276 1.64 -9.51 10.01
N ILE A 277 1.65 -10.80 9.67
CA ILE A 277 2.31 -11.86 10.45
C ILE A 277 3.79 -11.55 10.63
N VAL A 278 4.47 -11.16 9.55
CA VAL A 278 5.89 -10.77 9.59
C VAL A 278 6.12 -9.57 10.51
N GLY A 279 5.26 -8.55 10.45
CA GLY A 279 5.34 -7.37 11.31
C GLY A 279 5.22 -7.68 12.81
N TYR A 280 4.51 -8.75 13.18
CA TYR A 280 4.40 -9.19 14.58
C TYR A 280 5.58 -10.05 15.07
N LEU A 281 6.53 -10.42 14.21
CA LEU A 281 7.74 -11.12 14.64
C LEU A 281 8.58 -10.23 15.54
N LYS A 282 9.10 -10.80 16.64
CA LYS A 282 9.85 -10.02 17.66
C LYS A 282 11.26 -9.65 17.23
N ASN A 283 11.84 -10.36 16.27
CA ASN A 283 13.23 -10.24 15.88
C ASN A 283 13.35 -9.72 14.44
N GLU A 284 14.07 -8.63 14.28
CA GLU A 284 14.38 -8.01 12.98
C GLU A 284 15.07 -8.98 12.00
N GLU A 285 15.93 -9.88 12.49
CA GLU A 285 16.53 -10.90 11.63
C GLU A 285 15.47 -11.88 11.08
N ASP A 286 14.51 -12.30 11.91
CA ASP A 286 13.41 -13.18 11.49
C ASP A 286 12.45 -12.45 10.54
N GLN A 287 12.19 -11.16 10.77
CA GLN A 287 11.42 -10.31 9.86
C GLN A 287 12.07 -10.26 8.47
N LEU A 288 13.34 -9.86 8.40
CA LEU A 288 14.07 -9.77 7.13
C LEU A 288 14.20 -11.13 6.43
N THR A 289 14.41 -12.20 7.20
CA THR A 289 14.50 -13.56 6.65
C THR A 289 13.14 -14.01 6.10
N ALA A 290 12.06 -13.73 6.83
CA ALA A 290 10.70 -14.00 6.38
C ALA A 290 10.43 -13.24 5.09
N GLU A 291 10.62 -11.92 5.05
CA GLU A 291 10.41 -11.09 3.85
C GLU A 291 11.09 -11.68 2.61
N HIS A 292 12.35 -12.09 2.73
CA HIS A 292 13.08 -12.70 1.64
C HIS A 292 12.48 -14.05 1.19
N TYR A 293 12.11 -14.92 2.14
CA TYR A 293 11.39 -16.16 1.80
C TYR A 293 10.02 -15.87 1.19
N GLY A 294 9.27 -14.89 1.70
CA GLY A 294 7.98 -14.49 1.16
C GLY A 294 8.07 -14.05 -0.30
N GLN A 295 9.11 -13.28 -0.65
CA GLN A 295 9.37 -12.85 -2.02
C GLN A 295 9.66 -14.01 -2.97
N PHE A 296 10.39 -15.04 -2.51
CA PHE A 296 10.64 -16.24 -3.29
C PHE A 296 9.39 -17.14 -3.37
N CYS A 297 8.77 -17.41 -2.22
CA CYS A 297 7.67 -18.35 -2.09
C CYS A 297 6.39 -17.87 -2.75
N ARG A 298 6.10 -16.57 -2.76
CA ARG A 298 4.98 -16.04 -3.55
C ARG A 298 5.10 -16.36 -5.04
N LYS A 299 6.33 -16.48 -5.58
CA LYS A 299 6.55 -16.91 -6.98
C LYS A 299 6.27 -18.40 -7.14
N ILE A 300 6.65 -19.22 -6.17
CA ILE A 300 6.38 -20.66 -6.14
C ILE A 300 4.87 -20.92 -6.07
N TYR A 301 4.16 -20.25 -5.17
CA TYR A 301 2.70 -20.33 -5.03
C TYR A 301 1.92 -19.55 -6.10
N ARG A 302 2.62 -18.80 -6.97
CA ARG A 302 2.05 -17.95 -8.01
C ARG A 302 1.12 -16.84 -7.47
N LEU A 303 1.36 -16.39 -6.24
CA LEU A 303 0.69 -15.29 -5.54
C LEU A 303 1.32 -13.94 -5.90
N LEU A 304 1.62 -13.71 -7.18
CA LEU A 304 2.13 -12.43 -7.64
C LEU A 304 0.98 -11.60 -8.22
N PRO A 305 0.79 -10.35 -7.77
CA PRO A 305 -0.04 -9.41 -8.50
C PRO A 305 0.60 -9.16 -9.87
N ILE A 306 -0.21 -8.94 -10.89
CA ILE A 306 0.30 -8.52 -12.20
C ILE A 306 0.49 -7.01 -12.15
N GLU A 307 1.74 -6.58 -12.14
CA GLU A 307 2.04 -5.16 -12.24
C GLU A 307 2.06 -4.74 -13.73
N GLN A 308 1.41 -3.62 -14.04
CA GLN A 308 1.43 -3.01 -15.38
C GLN A 308 2.87 -2.73 -15.86
N VAL A 309 3.79 -2.50 -14.90
CA VAL A 309 5.21 -2.24 -15.14
C VAL A 309 5.91 -3.43 -15.77
N ASP A 310 5.51 -4.66 -15.44
CA ASP A 310 6.14 -5.88 -15.97
C ASP A 310 5.92 -5.99 -17.48
N LEU A 311 4.72 -5.65 -17.96
CA LEU A 311 4.33 -5.64 -19.37
C LEU A 311 5.02 -4.52 -20.18
N MET A 312 5.45 -3.46 -19.50
CA MET A 312 6.02 -2.25 -20.11
C MET A 312 7.54 -2.14 -19.94
N SER A 313 8.18 -3.15 -19.35
CA SER A 313 9.61 -3.12 -19.00
C SER A 313 10.56 -3.02 -20.22
N TRP A 314 10.10 -3.47 -21.40
CA TRP A 314 10.82 -3.37 -22.68
C TRP A 314 10.85 -1.97 -23.30
N LEU A 315 9.98 -1.06 -22.86
CA LEU A 315 9.95 0.32 -23.34
C LEU A 315 11.12 1.12 -22.76
N SER A 316 11.63 2.11 -23.49
CA SER A 316 12.56 3.09 -22.92
C SER A 316 11.90 3.97 -21.84
N PRO A 317 12.66 4.62 -20.94
CA PRO A 317 12.09 5.49 -19.92
C PRO A 317 11.14 6.57 -20.46
N SER A 318 11.47 7.18 -21.60
CA SER A 318 10.62 8.21 -22.24
C SER A 318 9.34 7.63 -22.84
N GLN A 319 9.42 6.44 -23.45
CA GLN A 319 8.24 5.74 -23.96
C GLN A 319 7.32 5.31 -22.82
N ARG A 320 7.87 4.76 -21.72
CA ARG A 320 7.09 4.43 -20.51
C ARG A 320 6.39 5.64 -19.93
N PHE A 321 7.10 6.77 -19.81
CA PHE A 321 6.51 8.02 -19.35
C PHE A 321 5.34 8.44 -20.23
N ARG A 322 5.50 8.39 -21.56
CA ARG A 322 4.45 8.77 -22.50
C ARG A 322 3.19 7.89 -22.37
N ILE A 323 3.37 6.58 -22.22
CA ILE A 323 2.24 5.68 -21.97
C ILE A 323 1.59 5.99 -20.62
N GLY A 324 2.38 6.27 -19.59
CA GLY A 324 1.88 6.69 -18.28
C GLY A 324 1.02 7.95 -18.34
N GLU A 325 1.43 8.96 -19.12
CA GLU A 325 0.61 10.16 -19.37
C GLU A 325 -0.71 9.83 -20.04
N MET A 326 -0.69 8.93 -21.03
CA MET A 326 -1.89 8.54 -21.77
C MET A 326 -2.89 7.77 -20.89
N ILE A 327 -2.40 6.88 -20.00
CA ILE A 327 -3.25 6.14 -19.06
C ILE A 327 -3.93 7.07 -18.04
N GLN A 328 -3.27 8.16 -17.65
CA GLN A 328 -3.78 9.10 -16.65
C GLN A 328 -4.74 10.14 -17.23
N ASP A 329 -4.79 10.31 -18.55
CA ASP A 329 -5.68 11.27 -19.19
C ASP A 329 -7.09 10.66 -19.37
N PRO A 330 -8.12 11.17 -18.66
CA PRO A 330 -9.48 10.63 -18.75
C PRO A 330 -10.14 10.82 -20.12
N GLN A 331 -9.54 11.61 -21.02
CA GLN A 331 -10.01 11.77 -22.41
C GLN A 331 -9.45 10.71 -23.36
N VAL A 332 -8.37 10.02 -22.96
CA VAL A 332 -7.73 9.00 -23.77
C VAL A 332 -8.41 7.66 -23.52
N LYS A 333 -8.81 6.99 -24.60
CA LYS A 333 -9.40 5.65 -24.52
C LYS A 333 -8.30 4.58 -24.47
N ASP A 334 -8.58 3.45 -23.83
CA ASP A 334 -7.62 2.33 -23.73
C ASP A 334 -7.06 1.89 -25.10
N PHE A 335 -7.91 1.88 -26.14
CA PHE A 335 -7.49 1.59 -27.52
C PHE A 335 -6.36 2.50 -28.03
N GLU A 336 -6.38 3.79 -27.69
CA GLU A 336 -5.33 4.73 -28.11
C GLU A 336 -4.00 4.44 -27.41
N VAL A 337 -4.05 3.99 -26.16
CA VAL A 337 -2.87 3.50 -25.41
C VAL A 337 -2.31 2.25 -26.08
N TYR A 338 -3.17 1.30 -26.45
CA TYR A 338 -2.76 0.08 -27.14
C TYR A 338 -2.14 0.35 -28.51
N GLU A 339 -2.74 1.23 -29.32
CA GLU A 339 -2.17 1.66 -30.60
C GLU A 339 -0.77 2.26 -30.41
N LYS A 340 -0.57 3.05 -29.35
CA LYS A 340 0.74 3.63 -29.05
C LYS A 340 1.79 2.58 -28.65
N LEU A 341 1.40 1.60 -27.84
CA LEU A 341 2.26 0.47 -27.49
C LEU A 341 2.63 -0.34 -28.74
N TYR A 342 1.66 -0.57 -29.63
CA TYR A 342 1.87 -1.28 -30.89
C TYR A 342 2.78 -0.51 -31.85
N GLU A 343 2.64 0.82 -31.91
CA GLU A 343 3.55 1.70 -32.66
C GLU A 343 5.00 1.57 -32.15
N PHE A 344 5.21 1.61 -30.83
CA PHE A 344 6.55 1.42 -30.24
C PHE A 344 7.11 0.03 -30.53
N PHE A 345 6.26 -1.00 -30.47
CA PHE A 345 6.66 -2.37 -30.77
C PHE A 345 7.10 -2.50 -32.23
N ASN A 346 6.33 -1.95 -33.18
CA ASN A 346 6.65 -2.02 -34.61
C ASN A 346 7.87 -1.19 -35.01
N LYS A 347 8.17 -0.13 -34.25
CA LYS A 347 9.39 0.68 -34.44
C LYS A 347 10.64 0.05 -33.80
N ALA A 348 10.49 -0.87 -32.85
CA ALA A 348 11.61 -1.57 -32.26
C ALA A 348 12.29 -2.51 -33.28
N SER A 349 13.60 -2.68 -33.17
CA SER A 349 14.40 -3.53 -34.06
C SER A 349 15.56 -4.19 -33.31
N GLY A 350 16.02 -5.35 -33.79
CA GLY A 350 17.11 -6.11 -33.17
C GLY A 350 16.79 -6.53 -31.73
N ASP A 351 17.77 -6.48 -30.83
CA ASP A 351 17.64 -6.89 -29.43
C ASP A 351 16.44 -6.24 -28.71
N ALA A 352 16.10 -4.99 -29.03
CA ALA A 352 14.96 -4.30 -28.43
C ALA A 352 13.61 -4.90 -28.88
N LYS A 353 13.53 -5.40 -30.12
CA LYS A 353 12.33 -6.07 -30.64
C LYS A 353 12.18 -7.46 -30.02
N ASP A 354 13.28 -8.19 -29.90
CA ASP A 354 13.30 -9.53 -29.31
C ASP A 354 12.93 -9.46 -27.82
N GLN A 355 13.49 -8.48 -27.08
CA GLN A 355 13.12 -8.22 -25.69
C GLN A 355 11.64 -7.83 -25.56
N ALA A 356 11.12 -7.01 -26.48
CA ALA A 356 9.71 -6.64 -26.47
C ALA A 356 8.81 -7.85 -26.72
N ASP A 357 9.15 -8.70 -27.68
CA ASP A 357 8.40 -9.93 -28.00
C ASP A 357 8.37 -10.89 -26.79
N GLU A 358 9.52 -11.07 -26.13
CA GLU A 358 9.63 -11.90 -24.93
C GLU A 358 8.80 -11.35 -23.77
N VAL A 359 8.95 -10.06 -23.45
CA VAL A 359 8.24 -9.42 -22.34
C VAL A 359 6.73 -9.41 -22.56
N ILE A 360 6.27 -9.06 -23.77
CA ILE A 360 4.85 -9.04 -24.11
C ILE A 360 4.28 -10.46 -24.07
N THR A 361 4.94 -11.43 -24.71
CA THR A 361 4.47 -12.82 -24.73
C THR A 361 4.40 -13.40 -23.33
N LEU A 362 5.46 -13.22 -22.53
CA LEU A 362 5.49 -13.70 -21.16
C LEU A 362 4.46 -12.99 -20.28
N GLY A 363 4.31 -11.67 -20.44
CA GLY A 363 3.33 -10.87 -19.70
C GLY A 363 1.90 -11.28 -20.01
N CYS A 364 1.55 -11.44 -21.29
CA CYS A 364 0.23 -11.94 -21.72
C CYS A 364 -0.04 -13.33 -21.16
N ARG A 365 0.95 -14.23 -21.20
CA ARG A 365 0.82 -15.58 -20.63
C ARG A 365 0.59 -15.54 -19.12
N LYS A 366 1.32 -14.69 -18.38
CA LYS A 366 1.10 -14.47 -16.94
C LYS A 366 -0.30 -13.92 -16.68
N PHE A 367 -0.74 -12.95 -17.48
CA PHE A 367 -2.08 -12.35 -17.40
C PHE A 367 -3.19 -13.38 -17.55
N ILE A 368 -3.15 -14.16 -18.63
CA ILE A 368 -4.12 -15.22 -18.88
C ILE A 368 -4.07 -16.25 -17.74
N ALA A 369 -2.89 -16.64 -17.27
CA ALA A 369 -2.77 -17.64 -16.22
C ALA A 369 -3.34 -17.15 -14.88
N HIS A 370 -3.21 -15.87 -14.57
CA HIS A 370 -3.71 -15.27 -13.33
C HIS A 370 -5.22 -15.10 -13.34
N HIS A 371 -5.79 -14.57 -14.44
CA HIS A 371 -7.23 -14.27 -14.51
C HIS A 371 -8.08 -15.45 -14.99
N LEU A 372 -7.54 -16.28 -15.88
CA LEU A 372 -8.29 -17.33 -16.59
C LEU A 372 -7.75 -18.74 -16.34
N GLY A 373 -6.67 -18.86 -15.57
CA GLY A 373 -6.09 -20.12 -15.13
C GLY A 373 -4.93 -20.63 -15.99
N ASP A 374 -4.00 -21.34 -15.33
CA ASP A 374 -2.73 -21.77 -15.90
C ASP A 374 -2.89 -22.74 -17.09
N GLN A 375 -3.96 -23.54 -17.12
CA GLN A 375 -4.20 -24.45 -18.25
C GLN A 375 -4.52 -23.70 -19.54
N LEU A 376 -5.39 -22.70 -19.46
CA LEU A 376 -5.77 -21.91 -20.64
C LEU A 376 -4.56 -21.16 -21.22
N ALA A 377 -3.69 -20.65 -20.34
CA ALA A 377 -2.46 -19.98 -20.75
C ALA A 377 -1.52 -20.91 -21.53
N GLU A 378 -1.42 -22.19 -21.15
CA GLU A 378 -0.64 -23.19 -21.91
C GLU A 378 -1.31 -23.54 -23.25
N ASP A 379 -2.63 -23.77 -23.25
CA ASP A 379 -3.36 -24.13 -24.48
C ASP A 379 -3.23 -23.03 -25.55
N ILE A 380 -3.29 -21.76 -25.14
CA ILE A 380 -3.09 -20.60 -26.01
C ILE A 380 -1.65 -20.51 -26.51
N GLU A 381 -0.67 -20.77 -25.64
CA GLU A 381 0.74 -20.76 -26.00
C GLU A 381 1.08 -21.89 -27.00
N ASP A 382 0.50 -23.07 -26.82
CA ASP A 382 0.68 -24.20 -27.74
C ASP A 382 0.05 -23.91 -29.11
N LEU A 383 -1.12 -23.27 -29.15
CA LEU A 383 -1.71 -22.80 -30.40
C LEU A 383 -0.84 -21.75 -31.11
N ARG A 384 -0.25 -20.83 -30.35
CA ARG A 384 0.66 -19.81 -30.89
C ARG A 384 1.89 -20.45 -31.52
N VAL A 385 2.53 -21.37 -30.81
CA VAL A 385 3.74 -22.07 -31.28
C VAL A 385 3.45 -23.00 -32.47
N ALA A 386 2.28 -23.64 -32.50
CA ALA A 386 1.88 -24.51 -33.61
C ALA A 386 1.71 -23.76 -34.95
N GLY A 387 1.48 -22.44 -34.93
CA GLY A 387 1.71 -21.56 -36.09
C GLY A 387 0.87 -21.84 -37.35
N GLY A 388 -0.40 -22.23 -37.22
CA GLY A 388 -1.29 -22.56 -38.35
C GLY A 388 -2.33 -21.49 -38.71
N ALA A 389 -2.84 -21.54 -39.95
CA ALA A 389 -4.00 -20.73 -40.35
C ALA A 389 -5.20 -21.01 -39.44
N GLY A 390 -5.73 -19.97 -38.80
CA GLY A 390 -6.83 -20.07 -37.82
C GLY A 390 -6.39 -20.27 -36.36
N SER A 391 -5.08 -20.29 -36.06
CA SER A 391 -4.59 -20.28 -34.67
C SER A 391 -5.13 -19.09 -33.87
N SER A 392 -5.10 -17.89 -34.45
CA SER A 392 -5.66 -16.67 -33.84
C SER A 392 -7.16 -16.80 -33.53
N HIS A 393 -7.96 -17.32 -34.46
CA HIS A 393 -9.40 -17.53 -34.27
C HIS A 393 -9.70 -18.57 -33.18
N ARG A 394 -8.86 -19.61 -33.06
CA ARG A 394 -9.00 -20.62 -32.00
C ARG A 394 -8.65 -20.04 -30.63
N THR A 395 -7.55 -19.29 -30.54
CA THR A 395 -7.17 -18.56 -29.31
C THR A 395 -8.28 -17.63 -28.85
N ALA A 396 -8.85 -16.87 -29.76
CA ALA A 396 -10.00 -16.02 -29.50
C ALA A 396 -11.22 -16.76 -28.97
N ALA A 397 -11.64 -17.83 -29.65
CA ALA A 397 -12.79 -18.62 -29.24
C ALA A 397 -12.60 -19.24 -27.84
N LEU A 398 -11.37 -19.68 -27.53
CA LEU A 398 -11.00 -20.19 -26.20
C LEU A 398 -11.11 -19.12 -25.12
N LEU A 399 -10.56 -17.93 -25.35
CA LEU A 399 -10.65 -16.81 -24.40
C LEU A 399 -12.10 -16.38 -24.16
N PHE A 400 -12.89 -16.23 -25.22
CA PHE A 400 -14.31 -15.84 -25.13
C PHE A 400 -15.12 -16.85 -24.32
N THR A 401 -14.95 -18.14 -24.60
CA THR A 401 -15.65 -19.21 -23.89
C THR A 401 -15.31 -19.19 -22.39
N LYS A 402 -14.02 -19.07 -22.05
CA LYS A 402 -13.58 -19.04 -20.65
C LYS A 402 -14.03 -17.79 -19.90
N HIS A 403 -14.02 -16.64 -20.56
CA HIS A 403 -14.59 -15.43 -20.00
C HIS A 403 -16.08 -15.61 -19.64
N SER A 404 -16.87 -16.20 -20.56
CA SER A 404 -18.28 -16.47 -20.31
C SER A 404 -18.51 -17.47 -19.16
N GLU A 405 -17.69 -18.51 -19.05
CA GLU A 405 -17.76 -19.47 -17.93
C GLU A 405 -17.48 -18.82 -16.58
N ILE A 406 -16.45 -17.97 -16.51
CA ILE A 406 -16.08 -17.26 -15.27
C ILE A 406 -17.17 -16.25 -14.88
N ALA A 407 -17.71 -15.50 -15.85
CA ALA A 407 -18.82 -14.59 -15.59
C ALA A 407 -20.04 -15.32 -15.02
N ALA A 408 -20.39 -16.48 -15.59
CA ALA A 408 -21.49 -17.31 -15.09
C ALA A 408 -21.21 -17.88 -13.69
N ALA A 409 -19.98 -18.35 -13.43
CA ALA A 409 -19.57 -18.85 -12.12
C ALA A 409 -19.58 -17.75 -11.05
N GLY A 410 -19.13 -16.54 -11.40
CA GLY A 410 -19.17 -15.36 -10.53
C GLY A 410 -20.61 -14.97 -10.17
N ALA A 411 -21.52 -14.98 -11.14
CA ALA A 411 -22.95 -14.74 -10.89
C ALA A 411 -23.54 -15.79 -9.93
N LEU A 412 -23.19 -17.07 -10.10
CA LEU A 412 -23.66 -18.16 -9.23
C LEU A 412 -23.04 -18.10 -7.82
N ALA A 413 -21.76 -17.72 -7.69
CA ALA A 413 -21.12 -17.52 -6.39
C ALA A 413 -21.72 -16.32 -5.64
N HIS A 414 -22.01 -15.23 -6.36
CA HIS A 414 -22.74 -14.09 -5.81
C HIS A 414 -24.13 -14.51 -5.31
N GLN A 415 -24.87 -15.28 -6.12
CA GLN A 415 -26.18 -15.82 -5.73
C GLN A 415 -26.09 -16.70 -4.46
N LYS A 416 -25.11 -17.59 -4.36
CA LYS A 416 -24.92 -18.43 -3.15
C LYS A 416 -24.58 -17.63 -1.90
N ARG A 417 -23.84 -16.52 -2.02
CA ARG A 417 -23.58 -15.61 -0.88
C ARG A 417 -24.86 -14.89 -0.44
N ILE A 418 -25.73 -14.54 -1.38
CA ILE A 418 -27.04 -13.94 -1.11
C ILE A 418 -27.94 -14.95 -0.36
N GLU A 419 -28.03 -16.19 -0.83
CA GLU A 419 -28.84 -17.26 -0.21
C GLU A 419 -28.39 -17.62 1.22
N LYS A 420 -27.12 -17.39 1.57
CA LYS A 420 -26.57 -17.67 2.91
C LYS A 420 -26.93 -16.59 3.95
N ASN A 421 -27.42 -15.43 3.53
CA ASN A 421 -27.72 -14.27 4.40
C ASN A 421 -29.22 -13.95 4.58
N GLY A 422 -30.13 -14.83 4.15
CA GLY A 422 -31.59 -14.66 4.23
C GLY A 422 -32.28 -14.89 2.88
N GLU A 423 -33.61 -15.07 2.86
CA GLU A 423 -34.38 -15.20 1.62
C GLU A 423 -34.39 -13.85 0.87
N CYS A 424 -33.40 -13.69 0.01
CA CYS A 424 -33.24 -12.58 -0.91
C CYS A 424 -33.29 -13.12 -2.34
N SER A 425 -34.09 -12.50 -3.19
CA SER A 425 -34.27 -12.89 -4.59
C SER A 425 -33.81 -11.78 -5.53
N TYR A 426 -33.28 -12.16 -6.69
CA TYR A 426 -32.83 -11.21 -7.70
C TYR A 426 -33.97 -10.87 -8.65
N ASN A 427 -34.37 -9.60 -8.70
CA ASN A 427 -35.37 -9.11 -9.63
C ASN A 427 -34.71 -8.78 -10.97
N THR A 428 -34.92 -9.64 -11.96
CA THR A 428 -34.34 -9.52 -13.31
C THR A 428 -34.85 -8.33 -14.11
N VAL A 429 -35.93 -7.67 -13.67
CA VAL A 429 -36.52 -6.51 -14.35
C VAL A 429 -35.90 -5.20 -13.86
N THR A 430 -35.57 -5.13 -12.57
CA THR A 430 -35.01 -3.91 -11.94
C THR A 430 -33.50 -3.99 -11.72
N ASN A 431 -32.89 -5.16 -11.97
CA ASN A 431 -31.48 -5.45 -11.66
C ASN A 431 -31.14 -5.26 -10.17
N ARG A 432 -32.13 -5.39 -9.28
CA ARG A 432 -31.97 -5.20 -7.83
C ARG A 432 -32.24 -6.50 -7.09
N ILE A 433 -31.65 -6.61 -5.90
CA ILE A 433 -31.92 -7.71 -4.96
C ILE A 433 -33.05 -7.23 -4.05
N GLU A 434 -34.02 -8.10 -3.79
CA GLU A 434 -35.15 -7.83 -2.90
C GLU A 434 -35.16 -8.91 -1.81
N CYS A 435 -35.12 -8.49 -0.54
CA CYS A 435 -35.05 -9.37 0.63
C CYS A 435 -36.34 -9.27 1.47
N SER A 436 -36.93 -10.40 1.85
CA SER A 436 -38.21 -10.43 2.58
C SER A 436 -38.11 -10.60 4.10
N ASP A 437 -36.98 -11.04 4.66
CA ASP A 437 -36.81 -11.31 6.10
C ASP A 437 -35.43 -10.89 6.64
N CYS A 438 -35.22 -9.60 6.88
CA CYS A 438 -33.99 -9.11 7.52
C CYS A 438 -34.02 -9.31 9.06
N PRO A 439 -32.89 -9.66 9.71
CA PRO A 439 -32.80 -9.71 11.19
C PRO A 439 -33.13 -8.36 11.85
N LYS A 440 -33.51 -8.37 13.13
CA LYS A 440 -33.82 -7.14 13.89
C LYS A 440 -32.65 -6.16 13.86
N GLY A 441 -32.88 -4.96 13.31
CA GLY A 441 -31.89 -3.88 13.23
C GLY A 441 -31.48 -3.49 11.80
N HIS A 442 -31.91 -4.24 10.78
CA HIS A 442 -31.54 -4.01 9.38
C HIS A 442 -32.76 -3.61 8.53
N ILE A 443 -32.59 -2.66 7.60
CA ILE A 443 -33.61 -2.22 6.63
C ILE A 443 -32.92 -1.95 5.29
N GLY A 444 -33.47 -2.43 4.17
CA GLY A 444 -33.02 -2.09 2.81
C GLY A 444 -33.00 -3.26 1.84
N GLU A 445 -32.75 -2.99 0.56
CA GLU A 445 -32.71 -3.94 -0.58
C GLU A 445 -31.68 -5.10 -0.42
N ARG A 446 -30.89 -5.13 0.68
CA ARG A 446 -29.88 -6.18 0.92
C ARG A 446 -29.62 -6.51 2.40
N CYS A 447 -30.48 -6.10 3.33
CA CYS A 447 -30.25 -6.30 4.78
C CYS A 447 -28.81 -5.90 5.23
N GLU A 448 -28.38 -4.66 4.97
CA GLU A 448 -27.07 -4.15 5.43
C GLU A 448 -27.22 -3.31 6.71
N GLU A 449 -26.12 -3.03 7.41
CA GLU A 449 -26.11 -2.19 8.64
C GLU A 449 -26.23 -0.68 8.34
N ASN A 450 -25.88 -0.20 7.14
CA ASN A 450 -26.00 1.21 6.71
C ASN A 450 -25.81 1.38 5.18
N GLU A 451 -26.38 2.44 4.58
CA GLU A 451 -26.26 2.77 3.13
C GLU A 451 -24.84 3.15 2.66
N GLU A 452 -23.88 3.36 3.56
CA GLU A 452 -22.50 3.81 3.23
C GLU A 452 -21.48 2.67 3.01
N SER A 453 -21.83 1.39 3.23
CA SER A 453 -20.94 0.25 2.94
C SER A 453 -20.90 -0.19 1.48
N TYR A 454 -21.73 0.42 0.63
CA TYR A 454 -21.82 0.08 -0.79
C TYR A 454 -20.73 0.80 -1.60
N GLN A 455 -19.62 0.12 -1.85
CA GLN A 455 -18.98 0.26 -3.16
C GLN A 455 -19.59 -0.79 -4.08
N PRO A 456 -20.22 -0.42 -5.21
CA PRO A 456 -20.49 -1.41 -6.24
C PRO A 456 -19.15 -2.08 -6.55
N PHE A 457 -19.14 -3.41 -6.59
CA PHE A 457 -18.17 -4.09 -7.43
C PHE A 457 -18.39 -3.53 -8.84
N THR A 458 -17.71 -2.44 -9.17
CA THR A 458 -17.27 -2.20 -10.53
C THR A 458 -16.42 -3.41 -10.78
N THR A 459 -17.04 -4.38 -11.44
CA THR A 459 -16.31 -5.43 -12.10
C THR A 459 -15.09 -4.78 -12.73
N GLU A 460 -13.93 -5.35 -12.47
CA GLU A 460 -12.78 -5.26 -13.37
C GLU A 460 -13.11 -5.81 -14.78
N ALA A 461 -14.39 -5.79 -15.19
CA ALA A 461 -14.86 -5.84 -16.57
C ALA A 461 -14.40 -4.62 -17.37
N SER A 462 -13.86 -3.58 -16.72
CA SER A 462 -13.10 -2.54 -17.43
C SER A 462 -11.78 -3.07 -17.99
N THR A 463 -11.21 -4.13 -17.41
CA THR A 463 -9.96 -4.75 -17.88
C THR A 463 -10.20 -5.89 -18.88
N ILE A 464 -11.44 -6.38 -18.99
CA ILE A 464 -11.84 -7.46 -19.92
C ILE A 464 -12.50 -6.88 -21.21
N THR A 465 -12.21 -5.63 -21.56
CA THR A 465 -12.35 -5.17 -22.96
C THR A 465 -11.10 -5.47 -23.80
N MET A 466 -10.10 -6.14 -23.21
CA MET A 466 -8.83 -6.47 -23.85
C MET A 466 -8.89 -7.61 -24.89
N VAL A 467 -9.93 -8.45 -24.89
CA VAL A 467 -10.02 -9.58 -25.84
C VAL A 467 -11.09 -9.36 -26.91
N ASP A 468 -12.15 -8.62 -26.62
CA ASP A 468 -13.26 -8.46 -27.56
C ASP A 468 -13.00 -7.41 -28.65
N ASN A 469 -12.04 -6.51 -28.48
CA ASN A 469 -11.83 -5.38 -29.41
C ASN A 469 -10.68 -5.54 -30.42
N GLN A 470 -9.99 -6.69 -30.48
CA GLN A 470 -8.90 -6.90 -31.46
C GLN A 470 -8.87 -8.32 -32.06
N LEU A 471 -10.02 -8.80 -32.53
CA LEU A 471 -10.10 -9.87 -33.54
C LEU A 471 -10.41 -9.34 -34.92
#